data_AF-A0A349EIP4-F1
#
_entry.id   AF-A0A349EIP4-F1
#
_cell.length_a   1.000
_cell.length_b   1.000
_cell.length_c   1.000
_cell.angle_alpha   90.00
_cell.angle_beta   90.00
_cell.angle_gamma   90.00
#
_symmetry.space_group_name_H-M   'P 1'
#
loop_
_entity.id
_entity.type
_entity.pdbx_description
1 polymer ?
#
loop_
_entity_poly.entity_id
_entity_poly.type
_entity_poly.pdbx_seq_one_letter_code
_entity_poly.pdbx_strand_id
1 'polypeptide(L)'
;MRLLLLIMLIMLIIWPLPNMAATPNLTELTADALEERAQQSLLALQAIQTRLQTLTQQDAEIVTQLNANATERQASGASKLPNTATAPRTTDAATALIKAWETYTQALTQRKTALEKRSILAKQRRDLALQLADETQLFVAARDAATPLWNEVARRMAQDANAIKIEAATLK
;
A
#
# COMPACT_ATOMS: atom_id res chain seq x y z
N MET A 1 -12.82 -15.20 -7.78
CA MET A 1 -11.48 -15.01 -7.18
C MET A 1 -11.25 -13.65 -6.51
N ARG A 2 -11.71 -12.51 -7.05
CA ARG A 2 -11.49 -11.18 -6.43
C ARG A 2 -12.12 -10.96 -5.03
N LEU A 3 -13.23 -11.65 -4.72
CA LEU A 3 -13.88 -11.55 -3.40
C LEU A 3 -13.10 -12.30 -2.29
N LEU A 4 -12.42 -13.39 -2.64
CA LEU A 4 -11.60 -14.18 -1.71
C LEU A 4 -10.32 -13.43 -1.28
N LEU A 5 -9.74 -12.65 -2.20
CA LEU A 5 -8.62 -11.77 -1.91
C LEU A 5 -8.99 -10.64 -0.93
N LEU A 6 -10.22 -10.11 -1.03
CA LEU A 6 -10.73 -9.08 -0.11
C LEU A 6 -10.97 -9.64 1.30
N ILE A 7 -11.45 -10.89 1.41
CA ILE A 7 -11.72 -11.54 2.70
C ILE A 7 -10.42 -11.98 3.39
N MET A 8 -9.40 -12.44 2.63
CA MET A 8 -8.06 -12.68 3.21
C MET A 8 -7.38 -11.38 3.66
N LEU A 9 -7.63 -10.26 2.97
CA LEU A 9 -7.12 -8.95 3.36
C LEU A 9 -7.69 -8.49 4.72
N ILE A 10 -8.96 -8.78 5.00
CA ILE A 10 -9.61 -8.45 6.28
C ILE A 10 -9.08 -9.34 7.43
N MET A 11 -8.74 -10.59 7.16
CA MET A 11 -8.19 -11.51 8.16
C MET A 11 -6.76 -11.17 8.59
N LEU A 12 -6.00 -10.42 7.78
CA LEU A 12 -4.65 -9.95 8.15
C LEU A 12 -4.65 -8.69 9.04
N ILE A 13 -5.80 -8.05 9.22
CA ILE A 13 -5.96 -6.77 9.94
C ILE A 13 -6.21 -6.98 11.44
N ILE A 14 -6.65 -8.18 11.85
CA ILE A 14 -7.06 -8.47 13.24
C ILE A 14 -6.00 -9.30 13.96
N TRP A 15 -4.72 -8.96 13.79
CA TRP A 15 -3.74 -9.39 14.78
C TRP A 15 -3.72 -8.36 15.90
N PRO A 16 -4.11 -8.74 17.14
CA PRO A 16 -4.06 -7.80 18.24
C PRO A 16 -2.61 -7.39 18.43
N LEU A 17 -2.34 -6.10 18.22
CA LEU A 17 -1.13 -5.50 18.75
C LEU A 17 -1.10 -5.81 20.25
N PRO A 18 0.02 -6.30 20.80
CA PRO A 18 0.14 -6.49 22.22
C PRO A 18 -0.20 -5.16 22.90
N ASN A 19 -1.17 -5.23 23.80
CA ASN A 19 -1.70 -4.10 24.55
C ASN A 19 -0.52 -3.42 25.26
N MET A 20 -0.05 -2.28 24.74
CA MET A 20 1.05 -1.49 25.33
C MET A 20 0.57 -0.69 26.56
N ALA A 21 -0.33 -1.28 27.36
CA ALA A 21 -0.84 -0.70 28.58
C ALA A 21 0.15 -0.98 29.73
N ALA A 22 0.59 0.11 30.36
CA ALA A 22 1.56 0.17 31.46
C ALA A 22 2.95 -0.40 31.13
N THR A 23 3.85 0.48 30.69
CA THR A 23 5.30 0.22 30.68
C THR A 23 5.74 -0.08 32.13
N PRO A 24 6.13 -1.32 32.45
CA PRO A 24 6.79 -1.60 33.72
C PRO A 24 8.08 -0.79 33.76
N ASN A 25 8.56 -0.49 34.96
CA ASN A 25 9.83 0.19 35.14
C ASN A 25 10.94 -0.67 34.47
N LEU A 26 11.47 -0.21 33.32
CA LEU A 26 12.36 -1.02 32.47
C LEU A 26 13.66 -1.42 33.20
N THR A 27 14.03 -0.65 34.23
CA THR A 27 15.15 -0.90 35.12
C THR A 27 14.96 -2.10 36.05
N GLU A 28 13.72 -2.52 36.30
CA GLU A 28 13.38 -3.64 37.20
C GLU A 28 13.26 -4.98 36.46
N LEU A 29 13.28 -4.97 35.12
CA LEU A 29 13.25 -6.19 34.32
C LEU A 29 14.57 -6.96 34.44
N THR A 30 14.48 -8.30 34.45
CA THR A 30 15.65 -9.17 34.26
C THR A 30 16.22 -8.99 32.85
N ALA A 31 17.49 -9.39 32.64
CA ALA A 31 18.12 -9.31 31.32
C ALA A 31 17.31 -10.11 30.27
N ASP A 32 16.93 -11.34 30.59
CA ASP A 32 16.14 -12.22 29.71
C ASP A 32 14.77 -11.60 29.34
N ALA A 33 14.06 -11.03 30.32
CA ALA A 33 12.76 -10.41 30.08
C ALA A 33 12.86 -9.11 29.25
N LEU A 34 13.96 -8.38 29.40
CA LEU A 34 14.25 -7.18 28.60
C LEU A 34 14.58 -7.56 27.15
N GLU A 35 15.39 -8.61 26.96
CA GLU A 35 15.75 -9.13 25.64
C GLU A 35 14.52 -9.69 24.91
N GLU A 36 13.71 -10.52 25.58
CA GLU A 36 12.48 -11.08 25.00
C GLU A 36 11.54 -9.99 24.50
N ARG A 37 11.33 -8.94 25.31
CA ARG A 37 10.50 -7.80 24.91
C ARG A 37 11.09 -7.02 23.74
N ALA A 38 12.41 -6.84 23.70
CA ALA A 38 13.07 -6.14 22.61
C ALA A 38 12.99 -6.93 21.29
N GLN A 39 13.07 -8.26 21.37
CA GLN A 39 12.84 -9.14 20.23
C GLN A 39 11.39 -9.06 19.75
N GLN A 40 10.41 -9.10 20.66
CA GLN A 40 8.99 -8.95 20.32
C GLN A 40 8.70 -7.59 19.65
N SER A 41 9.29 -6.49 20.15
CA SER A 41 9.11 -5.17 19.55
C SER A 41 9.75 -5.06 18.17
N LEU A 42 10.92 -5.70 17.97
CA LEU A 42 11.57 -5.79 16.67
C LEU A 42 10.72 -6.56 15.66
N LEU A 43 10.18 -7.72 16.04
CA LEU A 43 9.31 -8.53 15.19
C LEU A 43 8.03 -7.78 14.81
N ALA A 44 7.43 -7.06 15.76
CA ALA A 44 6.24 -6.24 15.49
C ALA A 44 6.53 -5.13 14.47
N LEU A 45 7.67 -4.44 14.61
CA LEU A 45 8.08 -3.39 13.67
C LEU A 45 8.41 -3.94 12.27
N GLN A 46 9.05 -5.11 12.19
CA GLN A 46 9.29 -5.80 10.92
C GLN A 46 7.98 -6.20 10.21
N ALA A 47 6.98 -6.66 10.97
CA ALA A 47 5.67 -6.98 10.43
C ALA A 47 4.98 -5.74 9.84
N ILE A 48 4.98 -4.61 10.58
CA ILE A 48 4.44 -3.32 10.10
C ILE A 48 5.19 -2.87 8.83
N GLN A 49 6.53 -2.96 8.83
CA GLN A 49 7.35 -2.58 7.69
C GLN A 49 7.06 -3.44 6.45
N THR A 50 6.82 -4.73 6.62
CA THR A 50 6.44 -5.65 5.54
C THR A 50 5.08 -5.28 4.94
N ARG A 51 4.12 -4.90 5.79
CA ARG A 51 2.81 -4.39 5.35
C ARG A 51 2.97 -3.08 4.57
N LEU A 52 3.77 -2.13 5.04
CA LEU A 52 4.08 -0.89 4.30
C LEU A 52 4.69 -1.16 2.92
N GLN A 53 5.64 -2.09 2.82
CA GLN A 53 6.23 -2.47 1.54
C GLN A 53 5.17 -3.05 0.58
N THR A 54 4.30 -3.92 1.10
CA THR A 54 3.22 -4.53 0.31
C THR A 54 2.24 -3.47 -0.20
N LEU A 55 1.80 -2.56 0.67
CA LEU A 55 0.90 -1.46 0.31
C LEU A 55 1.56 -0.52 -0.71
N THR A 56 2.85 -0.25 -0.58
CA THR A 56 3.60 0.58 -1.54
C THR A 56 3.68 -0.09 -2.92
N GLN A 57 3.90 -1.40 -2.96
CA GLN A 57 3.88 -2.17 -4.21
C GLN A 57 2.50 -2.14 -4.87
N GLN A 58 1.42 -2.29 -4.08
CA GLN A 58 0.06 -2.18 -4.58
C GLN A 58 -0.24 -0.79 -5.17
N ASP A 59 0.28 0.30 -4.59
CA ASP A 59 0.08 1.65 -5.14
C ASP A 59 0.78 1.78 -6.50
N ALA A 60 2.02 1.28 -6.62
CA ALA A 60 2.75 1.27 -7.88
C ALA A 60 2.02 0.49 -8.99
N GLU A 61 1.40 -0.64 -8.65
CA GLU A 61 0.56 -1.41 -9.57
C GLU A 61 -0.68 -0.62 -10.02
N ILE A 62 -1.38 0.04 -9.09
CA ILE A 62 -2.56 0.86 -9.41
C ILE A 62 -2.16 2.05 -10.30
N VAL A 63 -1.03 2.70 -10.02
CA VAL A 63 -0.49 3.78 -10.85
C VAL A 63 -0.19 3.27 -12.26
N THR A 64 0.41 2.09 -12.40
CA THR A 64 0.66 1.46 -13.70
C THR A 64 -0.64 1.19 -14.45
N GLN A 65 -1.67 0.66 -13.77
CA GLN A 65 -2.99 0.42 -14.37
C GLN A 65 -3.71 1.72 -14.77
N LEU A 66 -3.57 2.79 -13.98
CA LEU A 66 -4.11 4.11 -14.31
C LEU A 66 -3.44 4.69 -15.56
N ASN A 67 -2.13 4.53 -15.70
CA ASN A 67 -1.39 4.96 -16.90
C ASN A 67 -1.81 4.15 -18.13
N ALA A 68 -1.91 2.83 -18.01
CA ALA A 68 -2.42 1.97 -19.08
C ALA A 68 -3.85 2.38 -19.50
N ASN A 69 -4.73 2.67 -18.53
CA ASN A 69 -6.06 3.17 -18.81
C ASN A 69 -6.07 4.55 -19.48
N ALA A 70 -5.13 5.44 -19.15
CA ALA A 70 -4.98 6.72 -19.84
C ALA A 70 -4.59 6.50 -21.31
N THR A 71 -3.68 5.57 -21.59
CA THR A 71 -3.32 5.18 -22.96
C THR A 71 -4.51 4.57 -23.71
N GLU A 72 -5.27 3.67 -23.10
CA GLU A 72 -6.52 3.10 -23.68
C GLU A 72 -7.50 4.22 -24.09
N ARG A 73 -7.68 5.22 -23.23
CA ARG A 73 -8.56 6.37 -23.50
C ARG A 73 -8.04 7.23 -24.65
N GLN A 74 -6.73 7.47 -24.73
CA GLN A 74 -6.13 8.21 -25.84
C GLN A 74 -6.30 7.45 -27.17
N ALA A 75 -6.08 6.13 -27.16
CA ALA A 75 -6.23 5.28 -28.35
C ALA A 75 -7.68 5.22 -28.86
N SER A 76 -8.68 5.23 -27.98
CA SER A 76 -10.10 5.26 -28.37
C SER A 76 -10.54 6.55 -29.10
N GLY A 77 -9.71 7.60 -29.07
CA GLY A 77 -9.97 8.87 -29.74
C GLY A 77 -11.20 9.64 -29.22
N ALA A 78 -11.30 10.90 -29.62
CA ALA A 78 -12.59 11.58 -29.65
C ALA A 78 -13.17 11.29 -31.03
N SER A 79 -13.92 10.19 -31.16
CA SER A 79 -14.62 9.88 -32.40
C SER A 79 -15.50 11.08 -32.75
N LYS A 80 -15.32 11.69 -33.91
CA LYS A 80 -16.11 12.86 -34.32
C LYS A 80 -17.51 12.36 -34.69
N LEU A 81 -18.53 13.13 -34.29
CA LEU A 81 -19.91 12.85 -34.69
C LEU A 81 -19.97 12.76 -36.23
N PRO A 82 -20.52 11.67 -36.82
CA PRO A 82 -20.67 11.58 -38.26
C PRO A 82 -21.53 12.73 -38.79
N ASN A 83 -21.02 13.49 -39.76
CA ASN A 83 -21.74 14.60 -40.35
C ASN A 83 -22.80 14.08 -41.34
N THR A 84 -24.07 14.34 -41.04
CA THR A 84 -25.21 13.94 -41.88
C THR A 84 -25.62 15.01 -42.88
N ALA A 85 -25.18 16.27 -42.69
CA ALA A 85 -25.63 17.42 -43.48
C ALA A 85 -25.05 17.48 -44.91
N THR A 86 -23.94 16.78 -45.16
CA THR A 86 -23.22 16.81 -46.45
C THR A 86 -23.17 15.44 -47.14
N ALA A 87 -23.87 14.43 -46.62
CA ALA A 87 -23.84 13.09 -47.19
C ALA A 87 -24.64 13.06 -48.52
N PRO A 88 -24.05 12.59 -49.63
CA PRO A 88 -24.78 12.36 -50.88
C PRO A 88 -26.00 11.47 -50.65
N ARG A 89 -27.11 11.70 -51.37
CA ARG A 89 -28.33 10.87 -51.28
C ARG A 89 -28.21 9.58 -52.10
N THR A 90 -27.09 8.89 -52.01
CA THR A 90 -26.86 7.60 -52.66
C THR A 90 -26.92 6.47 -51.66
N THR A 91 -27.26 5.26 -52.11
CA THR A 91 -27.28 4.05 -51.26
C THR A 91 -25.92 3.79 -50.62
N ASP A 92 -24.83 3.97 -51.38
CA ASP A 92 -23.46 3.79 -50.86
C ASP A 92 -23.11 4.80 -49.77
N ALA A 93 -23.53 6.05 -49.92
CA ALA A 93 -23.33 7.08 -48.91
C ALA A 93 -24.15 6.82 -47.65
N ALA A 94 -25.37 6.28 -47.78
CA ALA A 94 -26.17 5.85 -46.64
C ALA A 94 -25.49 4.70 -45.88
N THR A 95 -24.98 3.68 -46.59
CA THR A 95 -24.24 2.57 -45.97
C THR A 95 -22.95 3.05 -45.28
N ALA A 96 -22.20 3.95 -45.91
CA ALA A 96 -21.00 4.54 -45.30
C ALA A 96 -21.33 5.33 -44.03
N LEU A 97 -22.44 6.08 -44.03
CA LEU A 97 -22.90 6.85 -42.87
C LEU A 97 -23.33 5.94 -41.71
N ILE A 98 -24.06 4.86 -41.99
CA ILE A 98 -24.42 3.86 -40.97
C ILE A 98 -23.17 3.27 -40.33
N LYS A 99 -22.19 2.85 -41.13
CA LYS A 99 -20.92 2.30 -40.63
C LYS A 99 -20.13 3.32 -39.79
N ALA A 100 -20.16 4.60 -40.18
CA ALA A 100 -19.56 5.67 -39.40
C ALA A 100 -20.24 5.85 -38.04
N TRP A 101 -21.57 5.77 -37.99
CA TRP A 101 -22.35 5.79 -36.74
C TRP A 101 -22.06 4.59 -35.84
N GLU A 102 -22.01 3.38 -36.39
CA GLU A 102 -21.63 2.17 -35.64
C GLU A 102 -20.22 2.29 -35.05
N THR A 103 -19.26 2.81 -35.82
CA THR A 103 -17.90 3.06 -35.35
C THR A 103 -17.89 4.10 -34.23
N TYR A 104 -18.67 5.17 -34.36
CA TYR A 104 -18.82 6.21 -33.35
C TYR A 104 -19.40 5.66 -32.04
N THR A 105 -20.48 4.87 -32.10
CA THR A 105 -21.11 4.28 -30.89
C THR A 105 -20.22 3.24 -30.21
N GLN A 106 -19.47 2.44 -30.97
CA GLN A 106 -18.46 1.53 -30.42
C GLN A 106 -17.37 2.30 -29.67
N ALA A 107 -16.84 3.39 -30.26
CA ALA A 107 -15.83 4.22 -29.61
C ALA A 107 -16.35 4.88 -28.31
N LEU A 108 -17.60 5.38 -28.31
CA LEU A 108 -18.23 5.91 -27.09
C LEU A 108 -18.37 4.85 -26.00
N THR A 109 -18.75 3.63 -26.38
CA THR A 109 -18.90 2.51 -25.44
C THR A 109 -17.55 2.15 -24.81
N GLN A 110 -16.50 2.01 -25.62
CA GLN A 110 -15.14 1.76 -25.13
C GLN A 110 -14.68 2.86 -24.17
N ARG A 111 -14.94 4.13 -24.51
CA ARG A 111 -14.58 5.27 -23.68
C ARG A 111 -15.34 5.30 -22.36
N LYS A 112 -16.64 4.94 -22.35
CA LYS A 112 -17.43 4.79 -21.12
C LYS A 112 -16.81 3.72 -20.21
N THR A 113 -16.54 2.53 -20.74
CA THR A 113 -15.89 1.43 -19.98
C THR A 113 -14.54 1.87 -19.41
N ALA A 114 -13.74 2.59 -20.20
CA ALA A 114 -12.44 3.08 -19.74
C ALA A 114 -12.57 4.12 -18.60
N LEU A 115 -13.59 5.00 -18.65
CA LEU A 115 -13.87 5.96 -17.58
C LEU A 115 -14.36 5.27 -16.29
N GLU A 116 -15.22 4.26 -16.42
CA GLU A 116 -15.68 3.46 -15.28
C GLU A 116 -14.50 2.73 -14.62
N LYS A 117 -13.64 2.09 -15.41
CA LYS A 117 -12.39 1.48 -14.92
C LYS A 117 -11.50 2.50 -14.20
N ARG A 118 -11.32 3.70 -14.76
CA ARG A 118 -10.57 4.79 -14.11
C ARG A 118 -11.14 5.18 -12.76
N SER A 119 -12.46 5.32 -12.67
CA SER A 119 -13.15 5.70 -11.43
C SER A 119 -12.89 4.67 -10.32
N ILE A 120 -12.98 3.38 -10.65
CA ILE A 120 -12.69 2.28 -9.73
C ILE A 120 -11.23 2.33 -9.27
N LEU A 121 -10.28 2.43 -10.20
CA LEU A 121 -8.85 2.51 -9.88
C LEU A 121 -8.51 3.74 -9.03
N ALA A 122 -9.11 4.90 -9.32
CA ALA A 122 -8.90 6.11 -8.54
C ALA A 122 -9.44 5.97 -7.11
N LYS A 123 -10.58 5.30 -6.93
CA LYS A 123 -11.11 4.98 -5.59
C LYS A 123 -10.18 4.02 -4.85
N GLN A 124 -9.76 2.93 -5.49
CA GLN A 124 -8.82 1.97 -4.90
C GLN A 124 -7.51 2.65 -4.47
N ARG A 125 -6.98 3.55 -5.29
CA ARG A 125 -5.78 4.32 -4.95
C ARG A 125 -5.98 5.21 -3.73
N ARG A 126 -7.14 5.88 -3.63
CA ARG A 126 -7.48 6.72 -2.47
C ARG A 126 -7.58 5.87 -1.20
N ASP A 127 -8.28 4.74 -1.27
CA ASP A 127 -8.46 3.85 -0.13
C ASP A 127 -7.10 3.28 0.34
N LEU A 128 -6.23 2.92 -0.61
CA LEU A 128 -4.87 2.47 -0.32
C LEU A 128 -3.98 3.58 0.29
N ALA A 129 -4.12 4.82 -0.17
CA ALA A 129 -3.39 5.96 0.39
C ALA A 129 -3.77 6.22 1.86
N LEU A 130 -5.05 6.02 2.23
CA LEU A 130 -5.48 6.09 3.63
C LEU A 130 -4.84 4.98 4.46
N GLN A 131 -4.84 3.73 3.96
CA GLN A 131 -4.18 2.62 4.64
C GLN A 131 -2.68 2.83 4.81
N LEU A 132 -1.99 3.36 3.80
CA LEU A 132 -0.58 3.73 3.89
C LEU A 132 -0.33 4.78 4.97
N ALA A 133 -1.20 5.79 5.06
CA ALA A 133 -1.08 6.83 6.09
C ALA A 133 -1.25 6.24 7.50
N ASP A 134 -2.27 5.40 7.69
CA ASP A 134 -2.55 4.76 8.98
C ASP A 134 -1.40 3.82 9.41
N GLU A 135 -0.92 2.98 8.50
CA GLU A 135 0.17 2.04 8.79
C GLU A 135 1.50 2.78 9.05
N THR A 136 1.72 3.92 8.38
CA THR A 136 2.90 4.77 8.63
C THR A 136 2.84 5.39 10.02
N GLN A 137 1.67 5.88 10.43
CA GLN A 137 1.47 6.40 11.79
C GLN A 137 1.66 5.30 12.83
N LEU A 138 1.15 4.10 12.56
CA LEU A 138 1.35 2.94 13.43
C LEU A 138 2.83 2.58 13.56
N PHE A 139 3.58 2.60 12.47
CA PHE A 139 5.03 2.36 12.50
C PHE A 139 5.77 3.37 13.38
N VAL A 140 5.47 4.66 13.22
CA VAL A 140 6.07 5.73 14.02
C VAL A 140 5.73 5.55 15.50
N ALA A 141 4.45 5.33 15.83
CA ALA A 141 4.02 5.12 17.21
C ALA A 141 4.69 3.88 17.85
N ALA A 142 4.75 2.76 17.12
CA ALA A 142 5.39 1.54 17.60
C ALA A 142 6.91 1.72 17.80
N ARG A 143 7.59 2.45 16.91
CA ARG A 143 9.01 2.77 17.03
C ARG A 143 9.27 3.65 18.23
N ASP A 144 8.47 4.70 18.40
CA ASP A 144 8.63 5.65 19.50
C ASP A 144 8.36 4.96 20.85
N ALA A 145 7.39 4.04 20.91
CA ALA A 145 7.14 3.19 22.08
C ALA A 145 8.27 2.18 22.37
N ALA A 146 8.92 1.65 21.34
CA ALA A 146 10.03 0.70 21.48
C ALA A 146 11.38 1.37 21.82
N THR A 147 11.54 2.66 21.49
CA THR A 147 12.78 3.43 21.73
C THR A 147 13.31 3.35 23.17
N PRO A 148 12.51 3.58 24.24
CA PRO A 148 13.02 3.49 25.61
C PRO A 148 13.50 2.08 25.98
N LEU A 149 12.82 1.04 25.48
CA LEU A 149 13.22 -0.35 25.68
C LEU A 149 14.58 -0.63 25.04
N TRP A 150 14.78 -0.22 23.78
CA TRP A 150 16.06 -0.43 23.08
C TRP A 150 17.21 0.38 23.67
N ASN A 151 16.94 1.60 24.15
CA ASN A 151 17.95 2.39 24.87
C ASN A 151 18.41 1.68 26.15
N GLU A 152 17.48 1.06 26.89
CA GLU A 152 17.81 0.31 28.10
C GLU A 152 18.60 -0.97 27.80
N VAL A 153 18.22 -1.71 26.74
CA VAL A 153 19.00 -2.87 26.26
C VAL A 153 20.42 -2.44 25.91
N ALA A 154 20.58 -1.40 25.09
CA ALA A 154 21.89 -0.90 24.68
C ALA A 154 22.73 -0.44 25.88
N ARG A 155 22.11 0.20 26.87
CA ARG A 155 22.76 0.64 28.12
C ARG A 155 23.32 -0.56 28.90
N ARG A 156 22.53 -1.63 29.08
CA ARG A 156 22.98 -2.84 29.82
C ARG A 156 24.09 -3.58 29.08
N MET A 157 23.96 -3.75 27.76
CA MET A 157 25.02 -4.35 26.95
C MET A 157 26.35 -3.59 27.06
N ALA A 158 26.31 -2.26 27.11
CA ALA A 158 27.51 -1.44 27.29
C ALA A 158 28.13 -1.60 28.70
N GLN A 159 27.30 -1.79 29.73
CA GLN A 159 27.77 -2.06 31.09
C GLN A 159 28.45 -3.42 31.18
N ASP A 160 27.83 -4.47 30.63
CA ASP A 160 28.37 -5.82 30.63
C ASP A 160 29.69 -5.89 29.85
N ALA A 161 29.76 -5.23 28.68
CA ALA A 161 30.99 -5.14 27.89
C ALA A 161 32.13 -4.44 28.64
N ASN A 162 31.83 -3.43 29.47
CA ASN A 162 32.82 -2.76 30.31
C ASN A 162 33.26 -3.61 31.49
N ALA A 163 32.33 -4.35 32.13
CA ALA A 163 32.66 -5.28 33.22
C ALA A 163 33.65 -6.36 32.74
N ILE A 164 33.40 -6.96 31.58
CA ILE A 164 34.29 -7.95 30.95
C ILE A 164 35.69 -7.38 30.70
N LYS A 165 35.79 -6.13 30.24
CA LYS A 165 37.09 -5.47 30.01
C LYS A 165 37.87 -5.26 31.30
N ILE A 166 37.19 -4.89 32.38
CA ILE A 166 37.80 -4.68 33.70
C ILE A 166 38.31 -6.03 34.23
N GLU A 167 37.49 -7.07 34.21
CA GLU A 167 37.90 -8.43 34.62
C GLU A 167 39.12 -8.93 33.84
N ALA A 168 39.11 -8.76 32.51
CA ALA A 168 40.23 -9.14 31.66
C ALA A 168 41.51 -8.33 31.93
N ALA A 169 41.40 -7.10 32.42
CA ALA A 169 42.53 -6.26 32.81
C ALA A 169 43.09 -6.64 34.19
N THR A 170 42.24 -7.09 35.12
CA THR A 170 42.65 -7.53 36.47
C THR A 170 43.29 -8.92 36.53
N LEU A 171 43.16 -9.71 35.46
CA LEU A 171 43.74 -11.06 35.34
C LEU A 171 45.13 -11.08 34.68
N LYS A 172 45.71 -9.91 34.37
CA LYS A 172 47.08 -9.74 33.84
C LYS A 172 48.01 -9.18 34.89
#